data_AF-A0A552LDG2-F1
#
_entry.id   AF-A0A552LDG2-F1
#
_cell.length_a   1.000
_cell.length_b   1.000
_cell.length_c   1.000
_cell.angle_alpha   90.00
_cell.angle_beta   90.00
_cell.angle_gamma   90.00
#
_symmetry.space_group_name_H-M   'P 1'
#
loop_
_entity.id
_entity.type
_entity.pdbx_description
1 polymer ?
#
loop_
_entity_poly.entity_id
_entity_poly.type
_entity_poly.pdbx_seq_one_letter_code
_entity_poly.pdbx_strand_id
1 'polypeptide(L)'
;MKHLFKINVWNSSLASVASQGATIYAFYLVAEGHRSAMWLLMTFVVYMVIQLAVSVGLHRYYTHRAFECSRFWQYFFAIVGTLSFHASPIAFVHAHHTHHKYADTEKDSHIVGWQFFLVRRYRVPEGMNSRAIVRLTRDPFQVFLLRYGALLCWLTFGILFLVSPNMALFGYVAPIALYFFSTAVHQTVSHTKKGPRDLQWLEWLLPTSEWRHAYHHNYPNRWDWGRFDIGSYFIRLIKI
;
A
#
# COMPACT_ATOMS: atom_id res chain seq x y z
N MET A 1 -2.51 -24.18 5.21
CA MET A 1 -2.94 -22.76 5.26
C MET A 1 -2.56 -22.04 6.55
N LYS A 2 -2.66 -22.65 7.74
CA LYS A 2 -2.33 -22.00 9.04
C LYS A 2 -0.92 -21.37 9.14
N HIS A 3 0.08 -21.94 8.46
CA HIS A 3 1.45 -21.41 8.45
C HIS A 3 1.70 -20.30 7.41
N LEU A 4 0.79 -20.08 6.44
CA LEU A 4 1.00 -19.12 5.35
C LEU A 4 0.72 -17.67 5.74
N PHE A 5 -0.02 -17.45 6.84
CA PHE A 5 -0.48 -16.13 7.27
C PHE A 5 0.25 -15.59 8.51
N LYS A 6 1.39 -16.18 8.90
CA LYS A 6 2.30 -15.52 9.85
C LYS A 6 2.96 -14.33 9.15
N ILE A 7 2.20 -13.27 8.94
CA ILE A 7 2.72 -11.98 8.47
C ILE A 7 3.69 -11.52 9.54
N ASN A 8 4.98 -11.47 9.19
CA ASN A 8 6.01 -11.01 10.12
C ASN A 8 5.89 -9.49 10.28
N VAL A 9 5.00 -9.09 11.17
CA VAL A 9 4.65 -7.71 11.54
C VAL A 9 5.83 -6.86 12.03
N TRP A 10 6.95 -7.49 12.35
CA TRP A 10 8.18 -6.79 12.72
C TRP A 10 8.83 -6.08 11.53
N ASN A 11 8.74 -6.65 10.33
CA ASN A 11 9.36 -6.08 9.12
C ASN A 11 8.69 -4.76 8.72
N SER A 12 7.35 -4.71 8.71
CA SER A 12 6.58 -3.52 8.35
C SER A 12 6.69 -2.40 9.39
N SER A 13 6.77 -2.75 10.69
CA SER A 13 6.89 -1.77 11.77
C SER A 13 8.29 -1.17 11.84
N LEU A 14 9.33 -2.01 11.74
CA LEU A 14 10.72 -1.54 11.64
C LEU A 14 10.93 -0.68 10.38
N ALA A 15 10.41 -1.14 9.24
CA ALA A 15 10.43 -0.36 8.01
C ALA A 15 9.69 0.98 8.18
N SER A 16 8.55 1.03 8.87
CA SER A 16 7.80 2.28 9.12
C SER A 16 8.62 3.32 9.87
N VAL A 17 9.25 2.95 10.98
CA VAL A 17 10.03 3.89 11.79
C VAL A 17 11.33 4.29 11.09
N ALA A 18 12.07 3.30 10.56
CA ALA A 18 13.33 3.55 9.87
C ALA A 18 13.14 4.41 8.61
N SER A 19 12.07 4.16 7.85
CA SER A 19 11.78 4.91 6.63
C SER A 19 11.39 6.35 6.91
N GLN A 20 10.63 6.63 8.00
CA GLN A 20 10.30 8.02 8.37
C GLN A 20 11.56 8.85 8.67
N GLY A 21 12.51 8.29 9.43
CA GLY A 21 13.81 8.91 9.65
C GLY A 21 14.60 9.13 8.36
N ALA A 22 14.57 8.15 7.45
CA ALA A 22 15.23 8.24 6.16
C ALA A 22 14.64 9.34 5.26
N THR A 23 13.32 9.58 5.29
CA THR A 23 12.71 10.68 4.54
C THR A 23 13.09 12.04 5.11
N ILE A 24 13.09 12.20 6.43
CA ILE A 24 13.57 13.45 7.06
C ILE A 24 15.03 13.71 6.67
N TYR A 25 15.88 12.67 6.72
CA TYR A 25 17.27 12.76 6.30
C TYR A 25 17.42 13.10 4.80
N ALA A 26 16.59 12.52 3.93
CA ALA A 26 16.57 12.82 2.50
C ALA A 26 16.22 14.28 2.23
N PHE A 27 15.24 14.85 2.95
CA PHE A 27 14.92 16.27 2.88
C PHE A 27 16.07 17.14 3.39
N TYR A 28 16.65 16.80 4.54
CA TYR A 28 17.81 17.51 5.09
C TYR A 28 18.98 17.58 4.09
N LEU A 29 19.34 16.45 3.46
CA LEU A 29 20.41 16.40 2.47
C LEU A 29 20.17 17.33 1.28
N VAL A 30 18.92 17.53 0.87
CA VAL A 30 18.59 18.43 -0.23
C VAL A 30 18.52 19.88 0.23
N ALA A 31 17.96 20.14 1.41
CA ALA A 31 17.83 21.48 1.99
C ALA A 31 19.21 22.13 2.25
N GLU A 32 20.17 21.36 2.75
CA GLU A 32 21.56 21.80 2.97
C GLU A 32 22.43 21.77 1.69
N GLY A 33 21.84 21.47 0.54
CA GLY A 33 22.56 21.45 -0.74
C GLY A 33 23.51 20.27 -0.94
N HIS A 34 23.52 19.27 -0.06
CA HIS A 34 24.33 18.06 -0.22
C HIS A 34 23.86 17.19 -1.41
N ARG A 35 22.59 17.30 -1.83
CA ARG A 35 21.98 16.56 -2.94
C ARG A 35 21.04 17.46 -3.76
N SER A 36 20.94 17.18 -5.06
CA SER A 36 20.02 17.90 -5.96
C SER A 36 18.55 17.63 -5.63
N ALA A 37 17.69 18.64 -5.80
CA ALA A 37 16.24 18.51 -5.67
C ALA A 37 15.62 17.49 -6.63
N MET A 38 16.31 17.11 -7.72
CA MET A 38 15.87 16.02 -8.61
C MET A 38 15.71 14.68 -7.88
N TRP A 39 16.46 14.46 -6.80
CA TRP A 39 16.30 13.27 -5.98
C TRP A 39 14.94 13.24 -5.26
N LEU A 40 14.41 14.38 -4.83
CA LEU A 40 13.05 14.46 -4.25
C LEU A 40 11.97 14.26 -5.30
N LEU A 41 12.19 14.75 -6.54
CA LEU A 41 11.28 14.47 -7.64
C LEU A 41 11.20 12.96 -7.93
N MET A 42 12.35 12.29 -7.96
CA MET A 42 12.40 10.83 -8.12
C MET A 42 11.67 10.11 -6.98
N THR A 43 11.89 10.52 -5.72
CA THR A 43 11.13 10.03 -4.56
C THR A 43 9.63 10.18 -4.79
N PHE A 44 9.17 11.34 -5.22
CA PHE A 44 7.75 11.59 -5.45
C PHE A 44 7.17 10.70 -6.57
N VAL A 45 7.89 10.52 -7.68
CA VAL A 45 7.47 9.66 -8.78
C VAL A 45 7.36 8.20 -8.32
N VAL A 46 8.35 7.69 -7.59
CA VAL A 46 8.31 6.30 -7.07
C VAL A 46 7.19 6.14 -6.04
N TYR A 47 6.97 7.14 -5.18
CA TYR A 47 5.82 7.17 -4.27
C TYR A 47 4.50 7.03 -5.04
N MET A 48 4.31 7.79 -6.13
CA MET A 48 3.09 7.71 -6.95
C MET A 48 2.92 6.32 -7.60
N VAL A 49 4.01 5.71 -8.06
CA VAL A 49 4.00 4.34 -8.62
C VAL A 49 3.57 3.32 -7.56
N ILE A 50 4.12 3.40 -6.34
CA ILE A 50 3.72 2.55 -5.22
C ILE A 50 2.24 2.77 -4.89
N GLN A 51 1.82 4.03 -4.79
CA GLN A 51 0.47 4.39 -4.43
C GLN A 51 -0.55 3.86 -5.44
N LEU A 52 -0.29 4.01 -6.74
CA LEU A 52 -1.12 3.44 -7.80
C LEU A 52 -1.13 1.91 -7.74
N ALA A 53 0.03 1.27 -7.53
CA ALA A 53 0.08 -0.20 -7.44
C ALA A 53 -0.77 -0.75 -6.28
N VAL A 54 -0.80 -0.03 -5.15
CA VAL A 54 -1.62 -0.45 -4.00
C VAL A 54 -3.09 -0.07 -4.20
N SER A 55 -3.39 1.19 -4.53
CA SER A 55 -4.76 1.67 -4.69
C SER A 55 -5.49 1.03 -5.88
N VAL A 56 -4.89 1.06 -7.06
CA VAL A 56 -5.50 0.49 -8.27
C VAL A 56 -5.36 -1.03 -8.27
N GLY A 57 -4.16 -1.52 -7.94
CA GLY A 57 -3.83 -2.93 -8.05
C GLY A 57 -4.30 -3.78 -6.87
N LEU A 58 -3.67 -3.63 -5.70
CA LEU A 58 -4.00 -4.47 -4.54
C LEU A 58 -5.43 -4.26 -4.06
N HIS A 59 -5.88 -3.01 -4.06
CA HIS A 59 -7.17 -2.62 -3.53
C HIS A 59 -8.29 -2.81 -4.56
N ARG A 60 -8.36 -2.02 -5.64
CA ARG A 60 -9.50 -2.11 -6.57
C ARG A 60 -9.51 -3.38 -7.42
N TYR A 61 -8.36 -3.80 -7.96
CA TYR A 61 -8.30 -5.01 -8.80
C TYR A 61 -8.31 -6.30 -7.97
N TYR A 62 -7.32 -6.53 -7.11
CA TYR A 62 -7.16 -7.82 -6.44
C TYR A 62 -8.23 -8.09 -5.37
N THR A 63 -8.59 -7.06 -4.60
CA THR A 63 -9.56 -7.16 -3.50
C THR A 63 -10.98 -7.11 -4.03
N HIS A 64 -11.36 -6.00 -4.69
CA HIS A 64 -12.76 -5.74 -5.05
C HIS A 64 -13.14 -6.13 -6.47
N ARG A 65 -12.18 -6.58 -7.31
CA ARG A 65 -12.43 -6.96 -8.71
C ARG A 65 -13.19 -5.87 -9.47
N ALA A 66 -12.82 -4.62 -9.23
CA ALA A 66 -13.56 -3.47 -9.74
C ALA A 66 -13.41 -3.28 -11.26
N PHE A 67 -12.37 -3.86 -11.86
CA PHE A 67 -12.08 -3.82 -13.30
C PHE A 67 -11.22 -5.03 -13.70
N GLU A 68 -11.09 -5.27 -15.01
CA GLU A 68 -10.17 -6.26 -15.59
C GLU A 68 -9.02 -5.56 -16.33
N CYS A 69 -7.84 -6.17 -16.38
CA CYS A 69 -6.67 -5.62 -17.07
C CYS A 69 -5.73 -6.72 -17.58
N SER A 70 -4.77 -6.35 -18.44
CA SER A 70 -3.80 -7.29 -19.02
C SER A 70 -2.91 -7.95 -17.97
N ARG A 71 -2.36 -9.13 -18.27
CA ARG A 71 -1.44 -9.85 -17.38
C ARG A 71 -0.24 -9.02 -16.93
N PHE A 72 0.25 -8.13 -17.79
CA PHE A 72 1.33 -7.20 -17.46
C PHE A 72 0.96 -6.35 -16.22
N TRP A 73 -0.19 -5.69 -16.24
CA TRP A 73 -0.64 -4.84 -15.13
C TRP A 73 -0.91 -5.64 -13.85
N GLN A 74 -1.47 -6.84 -13.98
CA GLN A 74 -1.66 -7.74 -12.83
C GLN A 74 -0.33 -8.03 -12.13
N TYR A 75 0.69 -8.45 -12.88
CA TYR A 75 2.01 -8.72 -12.31
C TYR A 75 2.69 -7.47 -11.79
N PHE A 76 2.63 -6.36 -12.53
CA PHE A 76 3.18 -5.08 -12.10
C PHE A 76 2.66 -4.67 -10.72
N PHE A 77 1.33 -4.68 -10.54
CA PHE A 77 0.70 -4.34 -9.26
C PHE A 77 1.09 -5.28 -8.13
N ALA A 78 1.10 -6.58 -8.39
CA ALA A 78 1.47 -7.58 -7.40
C ALA A 78 2.94 -7.42 -6.95
N ILE A 79 3.86 -7.18 -7.89
CA ILE A 79 5.28 -7.01 -7.61
C ILE A 79 5.52 -5.71 -6.86
N VAL A 80 5.08 -4.57 -7.41
CA VAL A 80 5.34 -3.25 -6.81
C VAL A 80 4.68 -3.12 -5.43
N GLY A 81 3.43 -3.60 -5.27
CA GLY A 81 2.76 -3.62 -3.98
C GLY A 81 3.44 -4.51 -2.94
N THR A 82 4.07 -5.61 -3.38
CA THR A 82 4.89 -6.45 -2.48
C THR A 82 6.20 -5.77 -2.12
N LEU A 83 6.90 -5.19 -3.12
CA LEU A 83 8.18 -4.52 -2.95
C LEU A 83 8.12 -3.21 -2.17
N SER A 84 6.94 -2.66 -1.90
CA SER A 84 6.77 -1.47 -1.06
C SER A 84 6.73 -1.77 0.44
N PHE A 85 7.08 -2.99 0.86
CA PHE A 85 6.89 -3.49 2.24
C PHE A 85 5.43 -3.43 2.75
N HIS A 86 4.45 -3.16 1.88
CA HIS A 86 3.06 -3.07 2.31
C HIS A 86 2.48 -4.45 2.64
N ALA A 87 2.31 -5.29 1.61
CA ALA A 87 1.85 -6.68 1.73
C ALA A 87 1.90 -7.38 0.36
N SER A 88 1.98 -8.71 0.35
CA SER A 88 1.63 -9.49 -0.84
C SER A 88 0.13 -9.34 -1.15
N PRO A 89 -0.33 -9.59 -2.39
CA PRO A 89 -1.75 -9.47 -2.72
C PRO A 89 -2.64 -10.37 -1.85
N ILE A 90 -2.20 -11.59 -1.53
CA ILE A 90 -2.94 -12.48 -0.63
C ILE A 90 -3.10 -11.87 0.76
N ALA A 91 -2.02 -11.34 1.33
CA ALA A 91 -2.04 -10.74 2.66
C ALA A 91 -2.89 -9.46 2.69
N PHE A 92 -2.76 -8.60 1.67
CA PHE A 92 -3.55 -7.38 1.55
C PHE A 92 -5.04 -7.67 1.44
N VAL A 93 -5.44 -8.53 0.49
CA VAL A 93 -6.85 -8.90 0.27
C VAL A 93 -7.46 -9.49 1.52
N HIS A 94 -6.69 -10.28 2.27
CA HIS A 94 -7.15 -10.87 3.52
C HIS A 94 -7.43 -9.81 4.60
N ALA A 95 -6.50 -8.88 4.81
CA ALA A 95 -6.69 -7.77 5.75
C ALA A 95 -7.84 -6.86 5.29
N HIS A 96 -7.87 -6.46 4.03
CA HIS A 96 -8.85 -5.50 3.54
C HIS A 96 -10.29 -6.07 3.53
N HIS A 97 -10.48 -7.35 3.20
CA HIS A 97 -11.79 -8.00 3.38
C HIS A 97 -12.21 -8.10 4.85
N THR A 98 -11.26 -8.33 5.75
CA THR A 98 -11.51 -8.30 7.20
C THR A 98 -12.00 -6.93 7.61
N HIS A 99 -11.32 -5.88 7.15
CA HIS A 99 -11.72 -4.50 7.39
C HIS A 99 -13.13 -4.21 6.88
N HIS A 100 -13.46 -4.53 5.62
CA HIS A 100 -14.82 -4.32 5.11
C HIS A 100 -15.91 -5.08 5.89
N LYS A 101 -15.60 -6.28 6.39
CA LYS A 101 -16.56 -7.09 7.14
C LYS A 101 -16.77 -6.62 8.58
N TYR A 102 -15.73 -6.08 9.21
CA TYR A 102 -15.69 -5.77 10.63
C TYR A 102 -15.31 -4.31 10.91
N ALA A 103 -15.51 -3.43 9.93
CA ALA A 103 -15.15 -2.02 10.01
C ALA A 103 -15.71 -1.39 11.28
N ASP A 104 -14.90 -0.56 11.93
CA ASP A 104 -15.28 0.17 13.14
C ASP A 104 -15.65 -0.73 14.35
N THR A 105 -15.23 -1.99 14.34
CA THR A 105 -15.35 -2.93 15.48
C THR A 105 -13.99 -3.39 15.98
N GLU A 106 -13.93 -4.05 17.15
CA GLU A 106 -12.70 -4.64 17.68
C GLU A 106 -12.08 -5.72 16.78
N LYS A 107 -12.86 -6.27 15.84
CA LYS A 107 -12.43 -7.29 14.87
C LYS A 107 -11.93 -6.68 13.56
N ASP A 108 -11.94 -5.36 13.44
CA ASP A 108 -11.30 -4.67 12.30
C ASP A 108 -9.81 -5.01 12.28
N SER A 109 -9.30 -5.26 11.08
CA SER A 109 -7.88 -5.51 10.90
C SER A 109 -7.03 -4.25 11.00
N HIS A 110 -7.63 -3.08 10.76
CA HIS A 110 -6.95 -1.81 10.91
C HIS A 110 -6.86 -1.41 12.38
N ILE A 111 -5.65 -1.07 12.81
CA ILE A 111 -5.46 -0.40 14.09
C ILE A 111 -5.76 1.08 13.86
N VAL A 112 -6.85 1.57 14.44
CA VAL A 112 -7.24 2.98 14.32
C VAL A 112 -6.48 3.80 15.36
N GLY A 113 -5.86 4.92 14.93
CA GLY A 113 -5.21 5.89 15.81
C GLY A 113 -3.71 6.04 15.60
N TRP A 114 -3.09 6.91 16.41
CA TRP A 114 -1.67 7.33 16.28
C TRP A 114 -0.67 6.16 16.31
N GLN A 115 -1.05 5.04 16.91
CA GLN A 115 -0.22 3.84 17.00
C GLN A 115 0.12 3.26 15.62
N PHE A 116 -0.72 3.47 14.60
CA PHE A 116 -0.49 2.96 13.25
C PHE A 116 0.70 3.62 12.55
N PHE A 117 1.11 4.83 12.97
CA PHE A 117 2.34 5.47 12.49
C PHE A 117 3.61 4.70 12.91
N LEU A 118 3.53 3.97 14.02
CA LEU A 118 4.66 3.24 14.61
C LEU A 118 4.56 1.72 14.42
N VAL A 119 3.35 1.18 14.50
CA VAL A 119 3.08 -0.26 14.53
C VAL A 119 2.10 -0.61 13.43
N ARG A 120 2.62 -1.16 12.33
CA ARG A 120 1.84 -1.66 11.19
C ARG A 120 1.50 -3.11 11.38
N ARG A 121 0.37 -3.37 12.04
CA ARG A 121 -0.16 -4.72 12.25
C ARG A 121 -1.57 -4.80 11.69
N TYR A 122 -1.78 -5.74 10.78
CA TYR A 122 -3.13 -6.16 10.40
C TYR A 122 -3.55 -7.30 11.30
N ARG A 123 -4.63 -7.12 12.06
CA ARG A 123 -5.24 -8.20 12.85
C ARG A 123 -6.24 -8.94 12.00
N VAL A 124 -5.92 -10.18 11.64
CA VAL A 124 -6.85 -10.98 10.82
C VAL A 124 -7.39 -12.13 11.67
N PRO A 125 -8.71 -12.16 11.96
CA PRO A 125 -9.34 -13.24 12.70
C PRO A 125 -9.03 -14.62 12.10
N GLU A 126 -8.76 -15.61 12.96
CA GLU A 126 -8.54 -16.99 12.51
C GLU A 126 -9.77 -17.55 11.77
N GLY A 127 -9.51 -18.35 10.74
CA GLY A 127 -10.57 -19.02 9.97
C GLY A 127 -11.29 -18.14 8.95
N MET A 128 -10.93 -16.87 8.80
CA MET A 128 -11.49 -16.05 7.73
C MET A 128 -11.01 -16.56 6.36
N ASN A 129 -11.96 -17.05 5.57
CA ASN A 129 -11.73 -17.45 4.19
C ASN A 129 -12.70 -16.69 3.28
N SER A 130 -12.15 -15.92 2.35
CA SER A 130 -12.93 -15.32 1.27
C SER A 130 -12.65 -16.07 -0.03
N ARG A 131 -13.64 -16.09 -0.94
CA ARG A 131 -13.46 -16.69 -2.28
C ARG A 131 -12.27 -16.08 -3.02
N ALA A 132 -11.96 -14.80 -2.78
CA ALA A 132 -10.80 -14.13 -3.34
C ALA A 132 -9.47 -14.72 -2.85
N ILE A 133 -9.34 -15.00 -1.55
CA ILE A 133 -8.14 -15.62 -0.97
C ILE A 133 -7.95 -17.02 -1.58
N VAL A 134 -9.01 -17.84 -1.61
CA VAL A 134 -8.93 -19.20 -2.19
C VAL A 134 -8.45 -19.13 -3.64
N ARG A 135 -9.01 -18.24 -4.45
CA ARG A 135 -8.57 -18.01 -5.84
C ARG A 135 -7.09 -17.62 -5.91
N LEU A 136 -6.64 -16.66 -5.11
CA LEU A 136 -5.25 -16.19 -5.17
C LEU A 136 -4.26 -17.27 -4.71
N THR A 137 -4.63 -18.09 -3.73
CA THR A 137 -3.77 -19.20 -3.28
C THR A 137 -3.60 -20.32 -4.30
N ARG A 138 -4.43 -20.37 -5.35
CA ARG A 138 -4.25 -21.30 -6.49
C ARG A 138 -3.19 -20.84 -7.48
N ASP A 139 -2.83 -19.56 -7.47
CA ASP A 139 -1.80 -19.00 -8.34
C ASP A 139 -0.42 -19.13 -7.63
N PRO A 140 0.52 -19.93 -8.18
CA PRO A 140 1.82 -20.14 -7.56
C PRO A 140 2.64 -18.84 -7.46
N PHE A 141 2.43 -17.89 -8.37
CA PHE A 141 3.11 -16.59 -8.31
C PHE A 141 2.66 -15.77 -7.09
N GLN A 142 1.37 -15.79 -6.78
CA GLN A 142 0.83 -15.09 -5.61
C GLN A 142 1.33 -15.74 -4.30
N VAL A 143 1.42 -17.07 -4.27
CA VAL A 143 1.98 -17.82 -3.15
C VAL A 143 3.48 -17.54 -2.99
N PHE A 144 4.22 -17.41 -4.09
CA PHE A 144 5.63 -17.00 -4.08
C PHE A 144 5.81 -15.63 -3.43
N LEU A 145 5.04 -14.61 -3.87
CA LEU A 145 5.09 -13.27 -3.27
C LEU A 145 4.71 -13.27 -1.79
N LEU A 146 3.72 -14.09 -1.39
CA LEU A 146 3.36 -14.26 0.01
C LEU A 146 4.50 -14.82 0.86
N ARG A 147 5.25 -15.80 0.33
CA ARG A 147 6.33 -16.48 1.06
C ARG A 147 7.63 -15.68 1.10
N TYR A 148 8.00 -15.06 -0.03
CA TYR A 148 9.32 -14.46 -0.22
C TYR A 148 9.28 -12.93 -0.32
N GLY A 149 8.11 -12.28 -0.23
CA GLY A 149 7.98 -10.84 -0.42
C GLY A 149 8.93 -10.00 0.43
N ALA A 150 9.08 -10.31 1.72
CA ALA A 150 10.01 -9.59 2.59
C ALA A 150 11.48 -9.77 2.17
N LEU A 151 11.87 -10.98 1.76
CA LEU A 151 13.21 -11.22 1.23
C LEU A 151 13.45 -10.41 -0.04
N LEU A 152 12.48 -10.40 -0.97
CA LEU A 152 12.57 -9.62 -2.21
C LEU A 152 12.74 -8.12 -1.92
N CYS A 153 12.07 -7.59 -0.90
CA CYS A 153 12.24 -6.19 -0.50
C CYS A 153 13.67 -5.90 -0.01
N TRP A 154 14.21 -6.75 0.86
CA TRP A 154 15.59 -6.61 1.35
C TRP A 154 16.64 -6.77 0.25
N LEU A 155 16.43 -7.72 -0.67
CA LEU A 155 17.29 -7.88 -1.84
C LEU A 155 17.24 -6.65 -2.74
N THR A 156 16.04 -6.08 -2.98
CA THR A 156 15.88 -4.85 -3.76
C THR A 156 16.62 -3.69 -3.12
N PHE A 157 16.47 -3.49 -1.80
CA PHE A 157 17.22 -2.50 -1.05
C PHE A 157 18.74 -2.71 -1.19
N GLY A 158 19.22 -3.94 -0.96
CA GLY A 158 20.65 -4.26 -1.04
C GLY A 158 21.24 -4.01 -2.43
N ILE A 159 20.54 -4.43 -3.49
CA ILE A 159 20.95 -4.18 -4.88
C ILE A 159 21.03 -2.68 -5.15
N LEU A 160 19.99 -1.92 -4.80
CA LEU A 160 19.98 -0.47 -5.01
C LEU A 160 21.08 0.22 -4.22
N PHE A 161 21.38 -0.25 -3.01
CA PHE A 161 22.44 0.31 -2.18
C PHE A 161 23.83 0.08 -2.79
N LEU A 162 24.06 -1.11 -3.34
CA LEU A 162 25.30 -1.43 -4.05
C LEU A 162 25.46 -0.62 -5.35
N VAL A 163 24.35 -0.33 -6.04
CA VAL A 163 24.38 0.55 -7.22
C VAL A 163 24.65 2.00 -6.82
N SER A 164 23.90 2.51 -5.83
CA SER A 164 24.09 3.83 -5.27
C SER A 164 23.33 4.00 -3.95
N PRO A 165 23.98 4.42 -2.85
CA PRO A 165 23.29 4.77 -1.63
C PRO A 165 22.19 5.83 -1.82
N ASN A 166 22.35 6.74 -2.81
CA ASN A 166 21.30 7.72 -3.15
C ASN A 166 20.10 7.03 -3.81
N MET A 167 20.30 6.04 -4.68
CA MET A 167 19.18 5.29 -5.27
C MET A 167 18.45 4.45 -4.23
N ALA A 168 19.16 3.83 -3.28
CA ALA A 168 18.52 3.14 -2.16
C ALA A 168 17.69 4.11 -1.30
N LEU A 169 18.26 5.27 -0.95
CA LEU A 169 17.59 6.26 -0.12
C LEU A 169 16.39 6.89 -0.83
N PHE A 170 16.61 7.58 -1.95
CA PHE A 170 15.58 8.37 -2.64
C PHE A 170 14.69 7.53 -3.56
N GLY A 171 15.20 6.41 -4.09
CA GLY A 171 14.46 5.55 -5.03
C GLY A 171 13.70 4.41 -4.38
N TYR A 172 13.87 4.17 -3.08
CA TYR A 172 13.25 3.03 -2.42
C TYR A 172 12.82 3.32 -1.00
N VAL A 173 13.73 3.73 -0.11
CA VAL A 173 13.40 3.91 1.32
C VAL A 173 12.49 5.11 1.55
N ALA A 174 12.87 6.30 1.05
CA ALA A 174 12.09 7.52 1.21
C ALA A 174 10.67 7.46 0.59
N PRO A 175 10.47 6.93 -0.64
CA PRO A 175 9.11 6.82 -1.20
C PRO A 175 8.24 5.82 -0.45
N ILE A 176 8.81 4.72 0.05
CA ILE A 176 8.10 3.78 0.93
C ILE A 176 7.69 4.46 2.24
N ALA A 177 8.55 5.32 2.80
CA ALA A 177 8.19 6.09 3.99
C ALA A 177 7.02 7.05 3.73
N LEU A 178 7.06 7.77 2.61
CA LEU A 178 6.01 8.72 2.25
C LEU A 178 4.69 7.98 2.02
N TYR A 179 4.76 6.80 1.39
CA TYR A 179 3.63 5.88 1.26
C TYR A 179 3.10 5.41 2.62
N PHE A 180 3.98 5.03 3.54
CA PHE A 180 3.55 4.66 4.88
C PHE A 180 2.97 5.83 5.66
N PHE A 181 3.52 7.03 5.52
CA PHE A 181 2.92 8.20 6.11
C PHE A 181 1.51 8.44 5.54
N SER A 182 1.35 8.42 4.21
CA SER A 182 0.07 8.69 3.56
C SER A 182 -1.01 7.68 3.95
N THR A 183 -0.70 6.37 3.99
CA THR A 183 -1.71 5.38 4.41
C THR A 183 -2.02 5.46 5.90
N ALA A 184 -1.07 5.91 6.74
CA ALA A 184 -1.32 6.10 8.16
C ALA A 184 -2.25 7.28 8.43
N VAL A 185 -2.06 8.39 7.68
CA VAL A 185 -3.01 9.49 7.67
C VAL A 185 -4.37 8.98 7.21
N HIS A 186 -4.45 8.30 6.06
CA HIS A 186 -5.71 7.77 5.54
C HIS A 186 -6.46 6.90 6.54
N GLN A 187 -5.83 5.89 7.14
CA GLN A 187 -6.49 5.02 8.11
C GLN A 187 -6.96 5.77 9.36
N THR A 188 -6.22 6.81 9.78
CA THR A 188 -6.56 7.60 10.96
C THR A 188 -7.73 8.55 10.70
N VAL A 189 -7.74 9.22 9.54
CA VAL A 189 -8.70 10.30 9.28
C VAL A 189 -9.90 9.87 8.48
N SER A 190 -9.85 8.76 7.72
CA SER A 190 -10.95 8.33 6.85
C SER A 190 -12.03 7.53 7.58
N HIS A 191 -11.79 7.13 8.83
CA HIS A 191 -12.78 6.57 9.75
C HIS A 191 -13.02 7.49 10.95
N THR A 192 -14.27 7.55 11.40
CA THR A 192 -14.68 8.26 12.61
C THR A 192 -15.58 7.36 13.45
N LYS A 193 -15.94 7.77 14.67
CA LYS A 193 -16.97 7.07 15.47
C LYS A 193 -18.33 6.93 14.76
N LYS A 194 -18.58 7.71 13.70
CA LYS A 194 -19.81 7.68 12.90
C LYS A 194 -19.68 6.83 11.63
N GLY A 195 -18.53 6.17 11.42
CA GLY A 195 -18.22 5.37 10.24
C GLY A 195 -17.24 6.06 9.27
N PRO A 196 -17.06 5.50 8.06
CA PRO A 196 -16.15 6.02 7.05
C PRO A 196 -16.63 7.36 6.50
N ARG A 197 -15.69 8.22 6.06
CA ARG A 197 -15.99 9.52 5.45
C ARG A 197 -15.14 9.78 4.20
N ASP A 198 -15.70 10.57 3.28
CA ASP A 198 -14.99 11.05 2.10
C ASP A 198 -14.22 12.34 2.41
N LEU A 199 -12.97 12.40 1.98
CA LEU A 199 -12.06 13.55 2.14
C LEU A 199 -11.34 13.87 0.82
N GLN A 200 -12.05 13.79 -0.31
CA GLN A 200 -11.45 13.85 -1.66
C GLN A 200 -10.58 15.10 -1.92
N TRP A 201 -10.77 16.19 -1.18
CA TRP A 201 -9.91 17.37 -1.26
C TRP A 201 -8.47 17.10 -0.82
N LEU A 202 -8.20 16.04 -0.05
CA LEU A 202 -6.85 15.66 0.37
C LEU A 202 -6.00 15.10 -0.78
N GLU A 203 -6.58 14.76 -1.95
CA GLU A 203 -5.79 14.35 -3.13
C GLU A 203 -4.80 15.46 -3.56
N TRP A 204 -5.10 16.74 -3.26
CA TRP A 204 -4.22 17.87 -3.57
C TRP A 204 -2.98 17.93 -2.68
N LEU A 205 -3.03 17.37 -1.47
CA LEU A 205 -1.93 17.40 -0.49
C LEU A 205 -1.20 16.06 -0.42
N LEU A 206 -1.98 14.97 -0.43
CA LEU A 206 -1.52 13.60 -0.30
C LEU A 206 -2.27 12.79 -1.37
N PRO A 207 -1.80 12.79 -2.63
CA PRO A 207 -2.45 12.03 -3.68
C PRO A 207 -2.35 10.54 -3.33
N THR A 208 -3.49 9.94 -3.02
CA THR A 208 -3.59 8.52 -2.62
C THR A 208 -4.53 7.73 -3.50
N SER A 209 -5.47 8.38 -4.18
CA SER A 209 -6.57 7.70 -4.87
C SER A 209 -7.43 6.87 -3.91
N GLU A 210 -7.47 7.22 -2.62
CA GLU A 210 -8.19 6.46 -1.59
C GLU A 210 -9.18 7.32 -0.80
N TRP A 211 -9.17 8.64 -0.98
CA TRP A 211 -9.89 9.57 -0.10
C TRP A 211 -11.41 9.52 -0.19
N ARG A 212 -11.99 8.87 -1.20
CA ARG A 212 -13.44 8.61 -1.25
C ARG A 212 -13.81 7.32 -0.54
N HIS A 213 -13.45 7.27 0.74
CA HIS A 213 -13.51 6.07 1.55
C HIS A 213 -14.94 5.66 1.91
N ALA A 214 -15.84 6.61 2.20
CA ALA A 214 -17.25 6.29 2.45
C ALA A 214 -17.97 5.82 1.19
N TYR A 215 -17.69 6.45 0.04
CA TYR A 215 -18.20 5.98 -1.24
C TYR A 215 -17.73 4.55 -1.51
N HIS A 216 -16.44 4.29 -1.29
CA HIS A 216 -15.84 2.98 -1.46
C HIS A 216 -16.48 1.90 -0.57
N HIS A 217 -16.69 2.19 0.73
CA HIS A 217 -17.37 1.26 1.65
C HIS A 217 -18.78 0.89 1.17
N ASN A 218 -19.51 1.83 0.57
CA ASN A 218 -20.84 1.57 0.02
C ASN A 218 -20.82 0.86 -1.33
N TYR A 219 -19.79 1.10 -2.15
CA TYR A 219 -19.69 0.63 -3.53
C TYR A 219 -18.30 0.00 -3.83
N PRO A 220 -17.89 -1.06 -3.12
CA PRO A 220 -16.51 -1.56 -3.14
C PRO A 220 -16.05 -2.02 -4.53
N ASN A 221 -16.97 -2.56 -5.33
CA ASN A 221 -16.67 -3.09 -6.67
C ASN A 221 -16.68 -2.00 -7.76
N ARG A 222 -16.81 -0.72 -7.41
CA ARG A 222 -16.71 0.39 -8.37
C ARG A 222 -15.25 0.79 -8.51
N TRP A 223 -14.78 0.90 -9.75
CA TRP A 223 -13.43 1.38 -10.03
C TRP A 223 -13.36 2.91 -10.16
N ASP A 224 -14.48 3.55 -10.53
CA ASP A 224 -14.56 5.00 -10.77
C ASP A 224 -15.01 5.72 -9.49
N TRP A 225 -14.07 6.38 -8.83
CA TRP A 225 -14.31 7.19 -7.64
C TRP A 225 -14.32 8.69 -7.99
N GLY A 226 -14.55 9.07 -9.24
CA GLY A 226 -14.87 10.45 -9.62
C GLY A 226 -13.66 11.35 -9.89
N ARG A 227 -13.92 12.66 -9.97
CA ARG A 227 -13.09 13.62 -10.73
C ARG A 227 -11.67 13.85 -10.22
N PHE A 228 -11.40 13.73 -8.93
CA PHE A 228 -10.06 14.01 -8.39
C PHE A 228 -9.27 12.74 -8.09
N ASP A 229 -9.81 11.59 -8.48
CA ASP A 229 -9.18 10.31 -8.24
C ASP A 229 -8.25 9.90 -9.38
N ILE A 230 -6.94 10.10 -9.18
CA ILE A 230 -5.91 9.75 -10.16
C ILE A 230 -5.95 8.25 -10.52
N GLY A 231 -6.30 7.38 -9.55
CA GLY A 231 -6.49 5.96 -9.75
C GLY A 231 -7.58 5.65 -10.78
N SER A 232 -8.71 6.36 -10.76
CA SER A 232 -9.77 6.21 -11.76
C SER A 232 -9.29 6.56 -13.16
N TYR A 233 -8.54 7.65 -13.31
CA TYR A 233 -7.97 8.03 -14.61
C TYR A 233 -6.98 7.00 -15.10
N PHE A 234 -6.11 6.50 -14.22
CA PHE A 234 -5.17 5.45 -14.58
C PHE A 234 -5.88 4.17 -15.01
N ILE A 235 -6.93 3.75 -14.27
CA ILE A 235 -7.75 2.58 -14.64
C ILE A 235 -8.39 2.75 -16.02
N ARG A 236 -8.88 3.94 -16.37
CA ARG A 236 -9.46 4.20 -17.72
C ARG A 236 -8.48 3.92 -18.85
N LEU A 237 -7.18 4.10 -18.62
CA LEU A 237 -6.14 3.87 -19.61
C LEU A 237 -5.76 2.39 -19.77
N ILE A 238 -5.92 1.59 -18.72
CA ILE A 238 -5.37 0.22 -18.66
C ILE A 238 -6.42 -0.89 -18.62
N LYS A 239 -7.68 -0.55 -18.33
CA LYS A 239 -8.77 -1.53 -18.24
C LYS A 239 -9.10 -2.08 -19.63
N ILE A 240 -9.56 -3.33 -19.65
CA ILE A 240 -10.01 -4.05 -20.85
C ILE A 240 -11.50 -4.34 -20.71
#